data_AF-A0A8T3TNA1-F1
#
_entry.id   AF-A0A8T3TNA1-F1
#
_cell.length_a   1.000
_cell.length_b   1.000
_cell.length_c   1.000
_cell.angle_alpha   90.00
_cell.angle_beta   90.00
_cell.angle_gamma   90.00
#
_symmetry.space_group_name_H-M   'P 1'
#
loop_
_entity.id
_entity.type
_entity.pdbx_description
1 polymer ?
#
loop_
_entity_poly.entity_id
_entity_poly.type
_entity_poly.pdbx_seq_one_letter_code
_entity_poly.pdbx_strand_id
1 'polypeptide(L)'
;MTAETGRPKVTVVLPRSLTALFPGTPLRCAATGSTVTELLDDLEQRVPGLRDRLCDGASLRRHLNVFVAGQQAALSTAVQEGEVVHVIPAVSGG
;
A
#
# COMPACT_ATOMS: atom_id res chain seq x y z
N MET A 1 -3.16 -3.41 32.07
CA MET A 1 -4.10 -3.70 30.97
C MET A 1 -3.34 -3.49 29.68
N THR A 2 -2.65 -4.52 29.22
CA THR A 2 -1.76 -4.49 28.05
C THR A 2 -2.67 -4.51 26.84
N ALA A 3 -2.90 -3.36 26.20
CA ALA A 3 -3.62 -3.35 24.94
C ALA A 3 -2.75 -4.10 23.93
N GLU A 4 -3.17 -5.30 23.56
CA GLU A 4 -2.77 -5.95 22.32
C GLU A 4 -3.20 -5.00 21.20
N THR A 5 -2.36 -4.01 20.91
CA THR A 5 -2.63 -3.04 19.86
C THR A 5 -2.27 -3.78 18.58
N GLY A 6 -3.19 -4.65 18.16
CA GLY A 6 -3.11 -5.35 16.90
C GLY A 6 -2.91 -4.30 15.82
N ARG A 7 -1.86 -4.45 15.02
CA ARG A 7 -1.68 -3.62 13.84
C ARG A 7 -2.97 -3.74 13.00
N PRO A 8 -3.57 -2.63 12.56
CA PRO A 8 -4.87 -2.69 11.90
C PRO A 8 -4.76 -3.49 10.61
N LYS A 9 -5.78 -4.30 10.34
CA LYS A 9 -5.88 -5.06 9.09
C LYS A 9 -6.59 -4.21 8.05
N VAL A 10 -5.91 -3.99 6.93
CA VAL A 10 -6.30 -3.03 5.90
C VAL A 10 -6.26 -3.71 4.53
N THR A 11 -7.10 -3.28 3.61
CA THR A 11 -7.03 -3.74 2.22
C THR A 11 -6.22 -2.78 1.38
N VAL A 12 -5.12 -3.25 0.79
CA VAL A 12 -4.33 -2.49 -0.18
C VAL A 12 -4.71 -2.90 -1.59
N VAL A 13 -5.07 -1.94 -2.43
CA VAL A 13 -5.39 -2.13 -3.84
C VAL A 13 -4.21 -1.66 -4.67
N LEU A 14 -3.56 -2.61 -5.34
CA LEU A 14 -2.37 -2.37 -6.14
C LEU A 14 -2.74 -1.98 -7.59
N PRO A 15 -1.86 -1.28 -8.32
CA PRO A 15 -2.04 -1.05 -9.75
C PRO A 15 -2.02 -2.37 -10.54
N ARG A 16 -2.85 -2.50 -11.57
CA ARG A 16 -2.80 -3.67 -12.48
C ARG A 16 -1.43 -3.82 -13.16
N SER A 17 -0.80 -2.70 -13.51
CA SER A 17 0.56 -2.69 -14.09
C SER A 17 1.60 -3.28 -13.16
N LEU A 18 1.40 -3.14 -11.84
CA LEU A 18 2.27 -3.73 -10.83
C LEU A 18 1.99 -5.22 -10.68
N THR A 19 0.73 -5.62 -10.49
CA THR A 19 0.39 -7.04 -10.28
C THR A 19 0.76 -7.91 -11.48
N ALA A 20 0.79 -7.36 -12.70
CA ALA A 20 1.26 -8.05 -13.89
C ALA A 20 2.75 -8.45 -13.84
N LEU A 21 3.56 -7.75 -13.03
CA LEU A 21 4.98 -8.06 -12.83
C LEU A 21 5.22 -9.14 -11.76
N PHE A 22 4.22 -9.43 -10.92
CA PHE A 22 4.31 -10.39 -9.82
C PHE A 22 3.22 -11.46 -9.95
N PRO A 23 3.46 -12.54 -10.71
CA PRO A 23 2.49 -13.61 -10.92
C PRO A 23 1.93 -14.16 -9.60
N GLY A 24 0.61 -14.32 -9.53
CA GLY A 24 -0.08 -14.79 -8.32
C GLY A 24 -0.39 -13.70 -7.28
N THR A 25 0.09 -12.46 -7.48
CA THR A 25 -0.27 -11.34 -6.61
C THR A 25 -1.68 -10.82 -6.96
N PRO A 26 -2.65 -10.87 -6.04
CA PRO A 26 -3.99 -10.35 -6.30
C PRO A 26 -4.00 -8.82 -6.36
N LEU A 27 -5.00 -8.25 -7.03
CA LEU A 27 -5.19 -6.79 -7.07
C LEU A 27 -5.48 -6.19 -5.69
N ARG A 28 -6.22 -6.93 -4.87
CA ARG A 28 -6.58 -6.58 -3.49
C ARG A 28 -5.79 -7.48 -2.56
N CYS A 29 -4.91 -6.90 -1.76
CA CYS A 29 -4.10 -7.61 -0.78
C CYS A 29 -4.51 -7.17 0.63
N ALA A 30 -4.77 -8.12 1.51
CA ALA A 30 -4.81 -7.81 2.94
C ALA A 30 -3.38 -7.47 3.40
N ALA A 31 -3.23 -6.44 4.23
CA ALA A 31 -1.97 -6.06 4.85
C ALA A 31 -2.23 -5.57 6.28
N THR A 32 -1.19 -5.61 7.11
CA THR A 32 -1.30 -5.30 8.53
C THR A 32 -0.25 -4.27 8.94
N GLY A 33 -0.68 -3.09 9.40
CA GLY A 33 0.23 -1.98 9.72
C GLY A 33 -0.51 -0.69 10.05
N SER A 34 0.08 0.14 10.90
CA SER A 34 -0.50 1.40 11.40
C SER A 34 -0.33 2.59 10.45
N THR A 35 0.53 2.45 9.43
CA THR A 35 0.75 3.45 8.38
C THR A 35 0.84 2.80 7.00
N VAL A 36 0.69 3.60 5.94
CA VAL A 36 0.90 3.12 4.57
C VAL A 36 2.29 2.48 4.40
N THR A 37 3.33 3.03 5.01
CA THR A 37 4.69 2.46 5.00
C THR A 37 4.71 1.05 5.56
N GLU A 38 4.11 0.84 6.74
CA GLU A 38 4.05 -0.48 7.37
C GLU A 38 3.22 -1.48 6.55
N LEU A 39 2.15 -1.02 5.90
CA LEU A 39 1.38 -1.87 4.98
C LEU A 39 2.21 -2.33 3.78
N LEU A 40 3.04 -1.45 3.21
CA LEU A 40 3.94 -1.81 2.12
C LEU A 40 5.07 -2.74 2.57
N ASP A 41 5.59 -2.56 3.80
CA ASP A 41 6.57 -3.48 4.39
C ASP A 41 5.99 -4.88 4.62
N ASP A 42 4.75 -4.96 5.13
CA ASP A 42 4.05 -6.24 5.30
C ASP A 42 3.77 -6.94 3.96
N LEU A 43 3.50 -6.19 2.89
CA LEU A 43 3.36 -6.74 1.55
C LEU A 43 4.70 -7.20 0.96
N GLU A 44 5.80 -6.48 1.20
CA GLU A 44 7.15 -6.84 0.74
C GLU A 44 7.60 -8.19 1.31
N GLN A 45 7.29 -8.48 2.57
CA GLN A 45 7.60 -9.78 3.19
C GLN A 45 6.92 -10.96 2.47
N ARG A 46 5.79 -10.72 1.80
CA ARG A 46 5.00 -11.74 1.09
C ARG A 46 5.26 -11.76 -0.40
N VAL A 47 5.58 -10.61 -0.97
CA VAL A 47 5.88 -10.40 -2.39
C VAL A 47 7.19 -9.62 -2.49
N PRO A 48 8.35 -10.30 -2.43
CA PRO A 48 9.65 -9.64 -2.50
C PRO A 48 9.82 -8.84 -3.78
N GLY A 49 10.33 -7.61 -3.66
CA GLY A 49 10.51 -6.65 -4.75
C GLY A 49 9.29 -5.78 -5.05
N LEU A 50 8.13 -6.01 -4.41
CA LEU A 50 6.94 -5.19 -4.62
C LEU A 50 7.18 -3.74 -4.19
N ARG A 51 7.78 -3.54 -3.02
CA ARG A 51 8.05 -2.21 -2.47
C ARG A 51 9.01 -1.42 -3.35
N ASP A 52 10.03 -2.05 -3.92
CA ASP A 52 10.97 -1.41 -4.85
C ASP A 52 10.26 -0.85 -6.10
N ARG A 53 9.20 -1.51 -6.56
CA ARG A 53 8.40 -1.02 -7.69
C ARG A 53 7.46 0.12 -7.33
N LEU A 54 7.16 0.31 -6.04
CA LEU A 54 6.25 1.34 -5.54
C LEU A 54 7.00 2.58 -5.01
N CYS A 55 8.12 2.35 -4.34
CA CYS A 55 8.91 3.36 -3.66
C CYS A 55 10.28 3.53 -4.32
N ASP A 56 10.87 4.71 -4.13
CA ASP A 56 12.26 5.01 -4.38
C ASP A 56 12.87 5.41 -3.03
N GLY A 57 13.58 4.48 -2.39
CA GLY A 57 14.02 4.60 -1.00
C GLY A 57 12.84 4.81 -0.03
N ALA A 58 12.79 5.98 0.62
CA ALA A 58 11.79 6.34 1.61
C ALA A 58 10.57 7.10 1.04
N SER A 59 10.50 7.29 -0.28
CA SER A 59 9.45 8.07 -0.94
C SER A 59 8.67 7.26 -1.97
N LEU A 60 7.39 7.59 -2.17
CA LEU A 60 6.59 6.98 -3.23
C LEU A 60 7.11 7.46 -4.59
N ARG A 61 7.20 6.57 -5.59
CA ARG A 61 7.65 6.98 -6.94
C ARG A 61 6.70 8.02 -7.52
N ARG A 62 7.25 9.06 -8.16
CA ARG A 62 6.51 10.22 -8.73
C ARG A 62 5.34 9.90 -9.65
N HIS A 63 5.31 8.71 -10.24
CA HIS A 63 4.26 8.27 -11.16
C HIS A 63 3.18 7.45 -10.44
N LEU A 64 3.15 7.47 -9.11
CA LEU A 64 2.19 6.78 -8.28
C LEU A 64 1.63 7.78 -7.26
N ASN A 65 0.35 7.63 -6.98
CA ASN A 65 -0.35 8.30 -5.89
C ASN A 65 -0.90 7.23 -4.95
N VAL A 66 -0.92 7.55 -3.65
CA VAL A 66 -1.60 6.72 -2.66
C VAL A 66 -2.80 7.47 -2.12
N PHE A 67 -3.89 6.74 -1.91
CA PHE A 67 -5.12 7.26 -1.32
C PHE A 67 -5.54 6.38 -0.15
N VAL A 68 -5.89 6.99 0.98
CA VAL A 68 -6.48 6.31 2.14
C VAL A 68 -7.91 6.82 2.28
N ALA A 69 -8.88 5.91 2.29
CA ALA A 69 -10.31 6.24 2.34
C ALA A 69 -10.74 7.30 1.27
N GLY A 70 -10.14 7.23 0.08
CA GLY A 70 -10.43 8.12 -1.05
C GLY A 70 -9.76 9.49 -0.99
N GLN A 71 -8.95 9.78 0.03
CA GLN A 71 -8.20 11.04 0.15
C GLN A 71 -6.72 10.80 -0.19
N GLN A 72 -6.09 11.73 -0.91
CA GLN A 72 -4.67 11.63 -1.23
C GLN A 72 -3.83 11.64 0.05
N ALA A 73 -2.89 10.71 0.13
CA ALA A 73 -2.12 10.43 1.33
C ALA A 73 -0.62 10.34 1.01
N ALA A 74 0.20 10.30 2.06
CA ALA A 74 1.62 10.04 1.99
C ALA A 74 1.93 8.65 2.59
N LEU A 75 3.17 8.18 2.42
CA LEU A 75 3.62 6.92 3.01
C LEU A 75 3.54 6.92 4.55
N SER A 76 3.70 8.08 5.19
CA SER A 76 3.60 8.24 6.64
C SER A 76 2.15 8.38 7.14
N THR A 77 1.16 8.42 6.26
CA THR A 77 -0.24 8.56 6.65
C THR A 77 -0.69 7.35 7.46
N ALA A 78 -1.30 7.61 8.62
CA ALA A 78 -1.88 6.59 9.48
C ALA A 78 -3.11 5.97 8.82
N VAL A 79 -3.33 4.68 9.08
CA VAL A 79 -4.45 3.91 8.57
C VAL A 79 -5.21 3.26 9.72
N GLN A 80 -6.51 3.10 9.54
CA GLN A 80 -7.40 2.46 10.50
C GLN A 80 -7.82 1.07 10.01
N GLU A 81 -8.27 0.24 10.94
CA GLU A 81 -8.76 -1.09 10.62
C GLU A 81 -9.96 -1.01 9.66
N GLY A 82 -9.96 -1.91 8.66
CA GLY A 82 -11.03 -1.98 7.67
C GLY A 82 -10.95 -0.94 6.56
N GLU A 83 -10.02 0.02 6.63
CA GLU A 83 -9.83 0.98 5.54
C GLU A 83 -9.32 0.32 4.25
N VAL A 84 -9.46 1.06 3.16
CA VAL A 84 -8.93 0.68 1.86
C VAL A 84 -7.89 1.71 1.42
N VAL A 85 -6.70 1.21 1.14
CA VAL A 85 -5.58 2.00 0.60
C VAL A 85 -5.46 1.70 -0.87
N HIS A 86 -5.54 2.72 -1.72
CA HIS A 86 -5.38 2.59 -3.16
C HIS A 86 -4.02 3.12 -3.58
N VAL A 87 -3.26 2.31 -4.29
CA VAL A 87 -2.07 2.75 -5.01
C VAL A 87 -2.42 2.84 -6.49
N ILE A 88 -2.35 4.04 -7.06
CA ILE A 88 -2.86 4.34 -8.40
C ILE A 88 -1.74 4.99 -9.21
N PRO A 89 -1.51 4.57 -10.47
CA PRO A 89 -0.65 5.29 -11.39
C PRO A 89 -1.12 6.73 -11.54
N ALA A 90 -0.19 7.68 -11.40
CA ALA A 90 -0.43 9.07 -11.73
C ALA A 90 -0.64 9.15 -13.25
N VAL A 91 -1.89 9.10 -13.67
CA VAL A 91 -2.30 9.44 -15.03
C VAL A 91 -2.58 10.94 -15.04
N SER A 92 -1.81 11.68 -15.83
CA SER A 92 -2.32 12.94 -16.39
C SER A 92 -3.52 12.54 -17.23
N GLY A 93 -4.73 12.87 -16.76
CA GLY A 93 -5.97 12.62 -17.49
C GLY A 93 -5.80 13.11 -18.93
N GLY A 94 -6.12 12.24 -19.88
CA GLY A 94 -6.26 12.62 -21.29
C GLY A 94 -7.48 13.51 -21.50
#